data_AF-A0A1G5S6V6-F1
#
_entry.id   AF-A0A1G5S6V6-F1
#
_cell.length_a   1.000
_cell.length_b   1.000
_cell.length_c   1.000
_cell.angle_alpha   90.00
_cell.angle_beta   90.00
_cell.angle_gamma   90.00
#
_symmetry.space_group_name_H-M   'P 1'
#
loop_
_entity.id
_entity.type
_entity.pdbx_description
1 polymer ?
#
loop_
_entity_poly.entity_id
_entity_poly.type
_entity_poly.pdbx_seq_one_letter_code
_entity_poly.pdbx_strand_id
1 'polypeptide(L)'
;MKWRKVCSLPENTSFGPMDADQREDVVIMTVDEYETIRLIDLVGFTQEECAKHMNVARTTVQGIYTSARNKLAQSLVNGVVLRIEGGEYRLCDKDEIECGPGCHRRRQRRGGTVKF
;
A
#
# COMPACT_ATOMS: atom_id res chain seq x y z
N MET A 1 -14.34 10.73 9.67
CA MET A 1 -13.48 9.90 8.79
C MET A 1 -12.09 9.88 9.40
N LYS A 2 -11.53 8.70 9.72
CA LYS A 2 -10.26 8.55 10.45
C LYS A 2 -9.17 8.20 9.44
N TRP A 3 -8.18 9.09 9.28
CA TRP A 3 -7.06 8.94 8.35
C TRP A 3 -6.27 7.65 8.65
N ARG A 4 -5.89 6.89 7.61
CA ARG A 4 -5.17 5.61 7.74
C ARG A 4 -3.66 5.83 7.70
N LYS A 5 -2.89 5.19 8.57
CA LYS A 5 -1.43 5.38 8.63
C LYS A 5 -0.72 4.52 7.58
N VAL A 6 0.18 5.12 6.80
CA VAL A 6 0.98 4.47 5.75
C VAL A 6 2.48 4.77 5.95
N CYS A 7 3.35 3.78 5.78
CA CYS A 7 4.80 3.97 5.95
C CYS A 7 5.43 4.85 4.87
N SER A 8 5.15 4.63 3.60
CA SER A 8 5.72 5.39 2.48
C SER A 8 4.91 5.19 1.22
N LEU A 9 5.08 6.08 0.25
CA LEU A 9 4.60 5.86 -1.11
C LEU A 9 5.38 4.71 -1.78
N PRO A 10 4.77 3.98 -2.72
CA PRO A 10 5.49 3.03 -3.55
C PRO A 10 6.50 3.76 -4.45
N GLU A 11 7.65 3.13 -4.73
CA GLU A 11 8.65 3.68 -5.66
C GLU A 11 8.16 3.65 -7.11
N ASN A 12 7.40 2.61 -7.47
CA ASN A 12 6.71 2.48 -8.74
C ASN A 12 5.21 2.49 -8.52
N THR A 13 4.50 3.39 -9.19
CA THR A 13 3.04 3.55 -9.05
C THR A 13 2.24 2.79 -10.10
N SER A 14 2.88 2.15 -11.09
CA SER A 14 2.19 1.44 -12.16
C SER A 14 2.84 0.09 -12.44
N PHE A 15 2.01 -0.95 -12.58
CA PHE A 15 2.40 -2.32 -12.91
C PHE A 15 1.49 -2.86 -14.01
N GLY A 16 2.01 -3.66 -14.94
CA GLY A 16 1.20 -4.21 -16.02
C GLY A 16 1.96 -5.20 -16.88
N PRO A 17 1.26 -5.89 -17.80
CA PRO A 17 1.89 -6.79 -18.76
C PRO A 17 2.85 -6.02 -19.67
N MET A 18 4.02 -6.61 -19.94
CA MET A 18 5.02 -6.03 -20.86
C MET A 18 4.67 -6.24 -22.34
N ASP A 19 3.92 -7.31 -22.63
CA ASP A 19 3.65 -7.78 -23.99
C ASP A 19 2.26 -7.40 -24.52
N ALA A 20 1.52 -6.55 -23.81
CA ALA A 20 0.18 -6.14 -24.21
C ALA A 20 0.21 -4.79 -24.94
N ASP A 21 -0.50 -4.71 -26.06
CA ASP A 21 -0.97 -3.43 -26.58
C ASP A 21 -1.73 -2.72 -25.47
N GLN A 22 -1.42 -1.43 -25.26
CA GLN A 22 -1.95 -0.62 -24.16
C GLN A 22 -3.48 -0.75 -24.10
N ARG A 23 -3.98 -1.65 -23.23
CA ARG A 23 -5.41 -1.73 -22.93
C ARG A 23 -5.74 -0.50 -22.11
N GLU A 24 -6.82 0.19 -22.48
CA GLU A 24 -7.31 1.37 -21.76
C GLU A 24 -7.80 1.03 -20.34
N ASP A 25 -8.06 -0.25 -20.07
CA ASP A 25 -8.52 -0.73 -18.77
C ASP A 25 -7.41 -0.65 -17.71
N VAL A 26 -7.64 0.18 -16.70
CA VAL A 26 -6.77 0.37 -15.53
C VAL A 26 -7.51 0.02 -14.26
N VAL A 27 -6.89 -0.81 -13.42
CA VAL A 27 -7.33 -1.09 -12.05
C VAL A 27 -6.63 -0.13 -11.11
N ILE A 28 -7.41 0.69 -10.39
CA ILE A 28 -6.88 1.65 -9.42
C ILE A 28 -6.82 1.02 -8.03
N MET A 29 -5.61 0.85 -7.50
CA MET A 29 -5.36 0.49 -6.10
C MET A 29 -5.03 1.74 -5.30
N THR A 30 -5.66 1.92 -4.15
CA THR A 30 -5.35 3.06 -3.29
C THR A 30 -4.06 2.83 -2.51
N VAL A 31 -3.44 3.90 -2.02
CA VAL A 31 -2.17 3.79 -1.29
C VAL A 31 -2.29 2.96 -0.01
N ASP A 32 -3.42 3.03 0.69
CA ASP A 32 -3.69 2.22 1.88
C ASP A 32 -3.97 0.74 1.55
N GLU A 33 -4.55 0.43 0.39
CA GLU A 33 -4.68 -0.94 -0.12
C GLU A 33 -3.31 -1.54 -0.41
N TYR A 34 -2.44 -0.79 -1.09
CA TYR A 34 -1.06 -1.19 -1.34
C TYR A 34 -0.29 -1.43 -0.04
N GLU A 35 -0.40 -0.50 0.93
CA GLU A 35 0.24 -0.63 2.23
C GLU A 35 -0.25 -1.87 2.99
N THR A 36 -1.55 -2.19 2.88
CA THR A 36 -2.13 -3.38 3.52
C THR A 36 -1.56 -4.67 2.93
N ILE A 37 -1.42 -4.77 1.61
CA ILE A 37 -0.75 -5.89 0.94
C ILE A 37 0.71 -5.99 1.38
N ARG A 38 1.42 -4.87 1.40
CA ARG A 38 2.82 -4.82 1.85
C ARG A 38 2.99 -5.31 3.29
N LEU A 39 2.16 -4.83 4.21
CA LEU A 39 2.25 -5.20 5.62
C LEU A 39 1.90 -6.67 5.85
N ILE A 40 0.82 -7.16 5.24
CA ILE A 40 0.36 -8.52 5.46
C ILE A 40 1.19 -9.52 4.67
N ASP A 41 1.28 -9.37 3.35
CA ASP A 41 1.82 -10.40 2.47
C ASP A 41 3.36 -10.32 2.34
N LEU A 42 3.95 -9.12 2.37
CA LEU A 42 5.41 -8.95 2.22
C LEU A 42 6.15 -8.89 3.58
N VAL A 43 5.61 -8.18 4.57
CA VAL A 43 6.21 -8.09 5.90
C VAL A 43 5.79 -9.26 6.80
N GLY A 44 4.65 -9.91 6.52
CA GLY A 44 4.16 -11.07 7.27
C GLY A 44 3.30 -10.72 8.49
N PHE A 45 2.71 -9.52 8.54
CA PHE A 45 1.81 -9.15 9.63
C PHE A 45 0.50 -9.91 9.58
N THR A 46 -0.01 -10.27 10.75
CA THR A 46 -1.41 -10.64 10.92
C THR A 46 -2.32 -9.44 10.62
N GLN A 47 -3.59 -9.69 10.30
CA GLN A 47 -4.57 -8.61 10.12
C GLN A 47 -4.71 -7.72 11.37
N GLU A 48 -4.51 -8.28 12.56
CA GLU A 48 -4.56 -7.53 13.82
C GLU A 48 -3.35 -6.60 13.95
N GLU A 49 -2.15 -7.08 13.66
CA GLU A 49 -0.93 -6.25 13.66
C GLU A 49 -1.01 -5.14 12.61
N CYS A 50 -1.49 -5.46 11.41
CA CYS A 50 -1.74 -4.48 10.36
C CYS A 50 -2.75 -3.40 10.81
N ALA A 51 -3.83 -3.79 11.50
CA ALA A 51 -4.84 -2.86 12.01
C ALA A 51 -4.27 -1.91 13.07
N LYS A 52 -3.46 -2.44 14.00
CA LYS A 52 -2.73 -1.65 14.99
C LYS A 52 -1.77 -0.68 14.29
N HIS A 53 -1.00 -1.17 13.33
CA HIS A 53 -0.02 -0.37 12.58
C HIS A 53 -0.69 0.76 11.78
N MET A 54 -1.82 0.49 11.13
CA MET A 54 -2.55 1.47 10.31
C MET A 54 -3.50 2.37 11.13
N ASN A 55 -3.61 2.16 12.45
CA ASN A 55 -4.50 2.86 13.38
C ASN A 55 -6.00 2.81 12.99
N VAL A 56 -6.45 1.63 12.55
CA VAL A 56 -7.85 1.37 12.15
C VAL A 56 -8.40 0.13 12.85
N ALA A 57 -9.72 -0.11 12.75
CA ALA A 57 -10.31 -1.33 13.26
C ALA A 57 -9.88 -2.56 12.43
N ARG A 58 -9.83 -3.74 13.06
CA ARG A 58 -9.52 -5.01 12.38
C ARG A 58 -10.45 -5.30 11.20
N THR A 59 -11.74 -5.01 11.35
CA THR A 59 -12.74 -5.17 10.28
C THR A 59 -12.47 -4.24 9.09
N THR A 60 -11.93 -3.04 9.34
CA THR A 60 -11.51 -2.11 8.28
C THR A 60 -10.33 -2.69 7.50
N VAL A 61 -9.31 -3.23 8.17
CA VAL A 61 -8.18 -3.91 7.49
C VAL A 61 -8.67 -5.10 6.69
N GLN A 62 -9.59 -5.90 7.22
CA GLN A 62 -10.13 -7.05 6.49
C GLN A 62 -10.80 -6.62 5.18
N GLY A 63 -11.56 -5.52 5.20
CA GLY A 63 -12.17 -4.92 4.01
C GLY A 63 -11.14 -4.41 3.00
N ILE A 64 -10.17 -3.61 3.47
CA ILE A 64 -9.09 -3.07 2.63
C ILE A 64 -8.28 -4.21 1.99
N TYR A 65 -7.89 -5.20 2.78
CA TYR A 65 -7.13 -6.36 2.32
C TYR A 65 -7.89 -7.16 1.26
N THR A 66 -9.20 -7.37 1.46
CA THR A 66 -10.04 -8.08 0.48
C THR A 66 -10.13 -7.30 -0.84
N SER A 67 -10.37 -5.98 -0.76
CA SER A 67 -10.37 -5.10 -1.94
C SER A 67 -9.04 -5.13 -2.69
N ALA A 68 -7.93 -4.99 -1.95
CA ALA A 68 -6.58 -4.99 -2.52
C ALA A 68 -6.26 -6.30 -3.24
N ARG A 69 -6.58 -7.46 -2.63
CA ARG A 69 -6.37 -8.77 -3.27
C ARG A 69 -7.23 -8.96 -4.51
N ASN A 70 -8.48 -8.48 -4.51
CA ASN A 70 -9.34 -8.54 -5.69
C ASN A 70 -8.75 -7.72 -6.85
N LYS A 71 -8.22 -6.53 -6.57
CA LYS A 71 -7.58 -5.67 -7.58
C LYS A 71 -6.28 -6.28 -8.12
N LEU A 72 -5.46 -6.89 -7.26
CA LEU A 72 -4.30 -7.68 -7.69
C LEU A 72 -4.72 -8.81 -8.63
N ALA A 73 -5.73 -9.60 -8.22
CA ALA A 73 -6.23 -10.70 -9.02
C ALA A 73 -6.78 -10.20 -10.38
N GLN A 74 -7.53 -9.10 -10.39
CA GLN A 74 -8.05 -8.51 -11.61
C GLN A 74 -6.93 -8.10 -12.57
N SER A 75 -5.89 -7.43 -12.07
CA SER A 75 -4.74 -7.03 -12.88
C SER A 75 -4.00 -8.23 -13.44
N LEU A 76 -3.67 -9.21 -12.60
CA LEU A 76 -2.88 -10.38 -12.98
C LEU A 76 -3.63 -11.33 -13.92
N VAL A 77 -4.91 -11.58 -13.68
CA VAL A 77 -5.71 -12.54 -14.47
C VAL A 77 -6.15 -11.93 -15.80
N ASN A 78 -6.54 -10.65 -15.82
CA ASN A 78 -7.05 -10.03 -17.04
C ASN A 78 -5.95 -9.35 -17.88
N GLY A 79 -4.72 -9.26 -17.35
CA GLY A 79 -3.62 -8.55 -18.00
C GLY A 79 -3.92 -7.06 -18.15
N VAL A 80 -4.46 -6.44 -17.11
CA VAL A 80 -4.80 -5.00 -17.09
C VAL A 80 -3.83 -4.25 -16.19
N VAL A 81 -3.57 -2.98 -16.51
CA VAL A 81 -2.61 -2.16 -15.76
C VAL A 81 -3.15 -1.93 -14.35
N LEU A 82 -2.33 -2.19 -13.33
CA LEU A 82 -2.57 -1.80 -11.95
C LEU A 82 -1.87 -0.47 -11.69
N ARG A 83 -2.62 0.54 -11.27
CA ARG A 83 -2.08 1.84 -10.90
C ARG A 83 -2.38 2.15 -9.43
N ILE A 84 -1.35 2.55 -8.70
CA ILE A 84 -1.42 2.89 -7.29
C ILE A 84 -1.56 4.40 -7.15
N GLU A 85 -2.74 4.87 -6.78
CA GLU A 85 -3.02 6.29 -6.58
C GLU A 85 -4.24 6.54 -5.69
N GLY A 86 -4.32 7.75 -5.14
CA GLY A 86 -5.45 8.18 -4.31
C GLY A 86 -5.54 7.47 -2.95
N GLY A 87 -6.72 7.55 -2.36
CA GLY A 87 -7.01 7.12 -0.99
C GLY A 87 -6.81 8.22 0.06
N GLU A 88 -7.37 8.00 1.25
CA GLU A 88 -7.25 8.91 2.39
C GLU A 88 -6.31 8.32 3.44
N TYR A 89 -5.05 8.76 3.41
CA TYR A 89 -4.01 8.28 4.32
C TYR A 89 -3.14 9.41 4.86
N ARG A 90 -2.49 9.13 5.99
CA ARG A 90 -1.41 9.93 6.55
C ARG A 90 -0.13 9.13 6.50
N LEU A 91 0.93 9.74 5.99
CA LEU A 91 2.26 9.17 6.08
C LEU A 91 2.70 9.16 7.56
N CYS A 92 3.44 8.13 8.00
CA CYS A 92 4.13 8.17 9.29
C CYS A 92 4.94 9.49 9.38
N ASP A 93 4.98 10.16 10.52
CA ASP A 93 5.87 11.32 10.68
C ASP A 93 7.31 10.85 10.95
N LYS A 94 8.31 11.67 10.57
CA LYS A 94 9.74 11.34 10.72
C LYS A 94 10.16 11.21 12.20
N ASP A 95 9.44 11.87 13.09
CA ASP A 95 9.74 11.95 14.52
C ASP A 95 8.87 11.00 15.37
N GLU A 96 7.95 10.27 14.75
CA GLU A 96 7.19 9.23 15.43
C GLU A 96 8.07 7.99 15.64
N ILE A 97 8.61 7.87 16.85
CA ILE A 97 9.33 6.71 17.40
C ILE A 97 8.54 5.39 17.14
N GLU A 98 7.22 5.49 17.00
CA GLU A 98 6.25 4.41 16.95
C GLU A 98 5.87 3.84 15.57
N CYS A 99 6.49 4.24 14.45
CA CYS A 99 6.17 3.57 13.17
C CYS A 99 6.61 2.07 13.14
N GLY A 100 7.08 1.51 14.27
CA GLY A 100 7.05 0.08 14.58
C GLY A 100 7.99 -0.82 13.77
N PRO A 101 8.03 -2.13 14.08
CA PRO A 101 8.60 -3.15 13.18
C PRO A 101 7.87 -3.11 11.83
N GLY A 102 8.53 -3.45 10.71
CA GLY A 102 7.88 -3.49 9.39
C GLY A 102 7.82 -2.16 8.62
N CYS A 103 8.21 -1.04 9.24
CA CYS A 103 8.37 0.24 8.55
C CYS A 103 9.65 0.32 7.72
N HIS A 104 9.50 0.59 6.42
CA HIS A 104 10.61 0.67 5.46
C HIS A 104 11.55 1.85 5.73
N ARG A 105 11.07 2.94 6.34
CA ARG A 105 11.91 4.11 6.64
C ARG A 105 12.98 3.86 7.68
N ARG A 106 12.85 2.84 8.54
CA ARG A 106 13.95 2.45 9.46
C ARG A 106 15.17 1.92 8.69
N ARG A 107 14.99 1.41 7.46
CA ARG A 107 16.09 0.97 6.59
C ARG A 107 16.72 2.12 5.78
N GLN A 108 16.01 3.25 5.59
CA GLN A 108 16.50 4.43 4.86
C GLN A 108 17.39 5.35 5.72
N ARG A 109 18.32 4.79 6.51
CA ARG A 109 19.42 5.57 7.13
C ARG A 109 20.50 6.01 6.13
N ARG A 110 20.23 5.95 4.82
CA ARG A 110 21.08 6.51 3.76
C ARG A 110 20.22 7.16 2.67
N GLY A 111 20.15 8.49 2.72
CA GLY A 111 20.04 9.40 1.58
C GLY A 111 18.71 9.44 0.80
N GLY A 112 18.02 10.57 0.85
CA GLY A 112 16.93 10.86 -0.08
C GLY A 112 16.12 12.09 0.31
N THR A 113 16.58 13.27 -0.11
CA THR A 113 15.83 14.52 -0.04
C THR A 113 14.77 14.51 -1.12
N VAL A 114 13.49 14.51 -0.77
CA VAL A 114 12.40 14.75 -1.74
C VAL A 114 12.00 16.22 -1.60
N LYS A 115 12.22 16.99 -2.67
CA LYS A 115 11.71 18.35 -2.83
C LYS A 115 10.24 18.27 -3.25
N PHE A 116 9.44 19.20 -2.73
CA PHE A 116 8.07 19.49 -3.15
C PHE A 116 8.03 19.97 -4.60
#